data_AF-A0A2J6X7F4-F1
#
_entry.id   AF-A0A2J6X7F4-F1
#
_cell.length_a   1.000
_cell.length_b   1.000
_cell.length_c   1.000
_cell.angle_alpha   90.00
_cell.angle_beta   90.00
_cell.angle_gamma   90.00
#
_symmetry.space_group_name_H-M   'P 1'
#
loop_
_entity.id
_entity.type
_entity.pdbx_description
1 polymer ?
#
loop_
_entity_poly.entity_id
_entity_poly.type
_entity_poly.pdbx_seq_one_letter_code
_entity_poly.pdbx_strand_id
1 'polypeptide(L)'
;MLSKEEKNKIDEMLQSGTTVAEISKKLNISRTTVYSYLKSKREVGIVKKEQKEQVKEPEPKISEETREMIDEKAVKRDWDQFAELIAKIESGQILTSNELYNFVQFAKKHFFTQDIIAQKMVQEGVEKASEKSLMTKLNDIIEDAFSLAMEMHYLKMQYEPFCKEHDIDFKLLVRNALKSYVDGVTNYEELHEGEDLEDIKEILQY
;
A
#
# COMPACT_ATOMS: atom_id res chain seq x y z
N MET A 1 -11.95 -14.56 -24.09
CA MET A 1 -10.48 -14.62 -24.02
C MET A 1 -9.92 -13.49 -24.86
N LEU A 2 -8.87 -12.80 -24.38
CA LEU A 2 -8.26 -11.69 -25.12
C LEU A 2 -7.48 -12.19 -26.35
N SER A 3 -7.67 -11.50 -27.48
CA SER A 3 -6.88 -11.69 -28.69
C SER A 3 -5.42 -11.24 -28.48
N LYS A 4 -4.52 -11.66 -29.38
CA LYS A 4 -3.11 -11.25 -29.33
C LYS A 4 -2.95 -9.74 -29.51
N GLU A 5 -3.79 -9.14 -30.35
CA GLU A 5 -3.77 -7.69 -30.60
C GLU A 5 -4.25 -6.90 -29.38
N GLU A 6 -5.30 -7.36 -28.70
CA GLU A 6 -5.80 -6.72 -27.47
C GLU A 6 -4.74 -6.77 -26.36
N LYS A 7 -4.05 -7.90 -26.22
CA LYS A 7 -2.95 -8.06 -25.25
C LYS A 7 -1.80 -7.08 -25.49
N ASN A 8 -1.40 -6.92 -26.76
CA ASN A 8 -0.34 -5.97 -27.13
C ASN A 8 -0.75 -4.53 -26.85
N LYS A 9 -1.99 -4.14 -27.18
CA LYS A 9 -2.51 -2.80 -26.89
C LYS A 9 -2.57 -2.51 -25.38
N ILE A 10 -2.98 -3.49 -24.57
CA ILE A 10 -2.95 -3.36 -23.10
C ILE A 10 -1.51 -3.10 -22.62
N ASP A 11 -0.53 -3.81 -23.15
CA ASP A 11 0.88 -3.65 -22.76
C ASP A 11 1.46 -2.28 -23.15
N GLU A 12 1.19 -1.81 -24.37
CA GLU A 12 1.60 -0.49 -24.85
C GLU A 12 1.00 0.63 -23.98
N MET A 13 -0.30 0.53 -23.66
CA MET A 13 -0.98 1.53 -22.83
C MET A 13 -0.48 1.54 -21.39
N LEU A 14 -0.09 0.38 -20.83
CA LEU A 14 0.53 0.33 -19.50
C LEU A 14 1.93 0.94 -19.51
N GLN A 15 2.73 0.69 -20.55
CA GLN A 15 4.05 1.31 -20.71
C GLN A 15 3.96 2.83 -20.85
N SER A 16 2.86 3.35 -21.41
CA SER A 16 2.59 4.78 -21.49
C SER A 16 2.00 5.39 -20.20
N GLY A 17 1.90 4.62 -19.11
CA GLY A 17 1.36 5.09 -17.83
C GLY A 17 -0.17 5.18 -17.76
N THR A 18 -0.89 4.60 -18.72
CA THR A 18 -2.37 4.61 -18.71
C THR A 18 -2.89 3.67 -17.62
N THR A 19 -3.89 4.13 -16.85
CA THR A 19 -4.46 3.32 -15.77
C THR A 19 -5.31 2.16 -16.28
N VAL A 20 -5.47 1.10 -15.49
CA VAL A 20 -6.31 -0.06 -15.84
C VAL A 20 -7.76 0.34 -16.10
N ALA A 21 -8.27 1.34 -15.38
CA ALA A 21 -9.62 1.86 -15.57
C ALA A 21 -9.79 2.53 -16.94
N GLU A 22 -8.80 3.29 -17.39
CA GLU A 22 -8.80 3.95 -18.70
C GLU A 22 -8.58 2.96 -19.83
N ILE A 23 -7.71 1.96 -19.64
CA ILE A 23 -7.50 0.86 -20.59
C ILE A 23 -8.82 0.09 -20.81
N SER A 24 -9.50 -0.25 -19.72
CA SER A 24 -10.81 -0.92 -19.74
C SER A 24 -11.83 -0.12 -20.56
N LYS A 25 -11.91 1.19 -20.33
CA LYS A 25 -12.82 2.09 -21.08
C LYS A 25 -12.44 2.20 -22.55
N LYS A 26 -11.16 2.44 -22.86
CA LYS A 26 -10.67 2.66 -24.23
C LYS A 26 -10.77 1.41 -25.11
N LEU A 27 -10.53 0.24 -24.56
CA LEU A 27 -10.57 -1.02 -25.29
C LEU A 27 -11.93 -1.72 -25.20
N ASN A 28 -12.88 -1.17 -24.44
CA ASN A 28 -14.18 -1.78 -24.15
C ASN A 28 -14.07 -3.21 -23.59
N ILE A 29 -13.13 -3.40 -22.65
CA ILE A 29 -12.84 -4.68 -22.00
C ILE A 29 -13.11 -4.52 -20.50
N SER A 30 -13.68 -5.53 -19.84
CA SER A 30 -13.90 -5.46 -18.39
C SER A 30 -12.58 -5.28 -17.62
N ARG A 31 -12.59 -4.50 -16.53
CA ARG A 31 -11.41 -4.34 -15.65
C ARG A 31 -10.90 -5.70 -15.16
N THR A 32 -11.81 -6.60 -14.80
CA THR A 32 -11.49 -7.97 -14.36
C THR A 32 -10.69 -8.73 -15.41
N THR A 33 -11.05 -8.61 -16.69
CA THR A 33 -10.33 -9.24 -17.80
C THR A 33 -8.91 -8.68 -17.94
N VAL A 34 -8.75 -7.35 -17.80
CA VAL A 34 -7.43 -6.70 -17.83
C VAL A 34 -6.57 -7.19 -16.67
N TYR A 35 -7.09 -7.22 -15.45
CA TYR A 35 -6.37 -7.75 -14.28
C TYR A 35 -6.01 -9.23 -14.41
N SER A 36 -6.92 -10.06 -14.91
CA SER A 36 -6.68 -11.49 -15.14
C SER A 36 -5.53 -11.71 -16.14
N TYR A 37 -5.50 -10.92 -17.23
CA TYR A 37 -4.38 -10.94 -18.17
C TYR A 37 -3.05 -10.58 -17.50
N LEU A 38 -3.00 -9.47 -16.76
CA LEU A 38 -1.79 -9.03 -16.08
C LEU A 38 -1.31 -10.04 -15.03
N LYS A 39 -2.23 -10.71 -14.34
CA LYS A 39 -1.90 -11.80 -13.42
C LYS A 39 -1.28 -12.99 -14.15
N SER A 40 -1.90 -13.45 -15.24
CA SER A 40 -1.39 -14.59 -16.02
C SER A 40 0.01 -14.31 -16.62
N LYS A 41 0.27 -13.07 -17.04
CA LYS A 41 1.57 -12.65 -17.56
C LYS A 41 2.67 -12.66 -16.48
N ARG A 42 2.32 -12.35 -15.23
CA ARG A 42 3.24 -12.42 -14.08
C ARG A 42 3.59 -13.87 -13.73
N GLU A 43 2.61 -14.77 -13.75
CA GLU A 43 2.80 -16.19 -13.43
C GLU A 43 3.69 -16.91 -14.46
N VAL A 44 3.53 -16.61 -15.76
CA VAL A 44 4.37 -17.18 -16.83
C VAL A 44 5.84 -16.70 -16.75
N GLY A 45 6.10 -15.55 -16.12
CA GLY A 45 7.46 -15.04 -15.89
C GLY A 45 8.24 -15.76 -14.80
N ILE A 46 7.55 -16.41 -13.84
CA ILE A 46 8.15 -17.08 -12.69
C ILE A 46 8.66 -18.48 -13.07
N VAL A 47 7.90 -19.21 -13.89
CA VAL A 47 8.20 -20.61 -14.24
C VAL A 47 9.46 -20.78 -15.11
N LYS A 48 9.95 -19.71 -15.78
CA LYS A 48 11.15 -19.80 -16.64
C LYS A 48 12.49 -19.58 -15.91
N LYS A 49 12.52 -19.26 -14.62
CA LYS A 49 13.75 -18.86 -13.90
C LYS A 49 14.36 -19.94 -12.99
N GLU A 50 13.72 -21.08 -12.78
CA GLU A 50 14.19 -22.09 -11.80
C GLU A 50 15.22 -23.10 -12.34
N GLN A 51 15.83 -22.90 -13.53
CA GLN A 51 16.80 -23.86 -14.09
C GLN A 51 18.17 -23.29 -14.51
N LYS A 52 18.68 -22.23 -13.89
CA LYS A 52 20.10 -21.83 -14.08
C LYS A 52 20.86 -21.63 -12.78
N GLU A 53 21.72 -22.62 -12.52
CA GLU A 53 23.03 -22.59 -11.85
C GLU A 53 23.25 -21.67 -10.65
N GLN A 54 23.45 -22.31 -9.48
CA GLN A 54 24.14 -21.75 -8.32
C GLN A 54 25.61 -21.50 -8.68
N VAL A 55 25.90 -20.32 -9.21
CA VAL A 55 27.24 -19.73 -9.15
C VAL A 55 27.38 -19.09 -7.77
N LYS A 56 28.44 -19.43 -7.01
CA LYS A 56 28.81 -18.70 -5.80
C LYS A 56 29.15 -17.27 -6.19
N GLU A 57 28.19 -16.38 -5.97
CA GLU A 57 28.23 -14.96 -6.29
C GLU A 57 29.16 -14.27 -5.26
N PRO A 58 30.18 -13.51 -5.71
CA PRO A 58 30.99 -12.71 -4.80
C PRO A 58 30.11 -11.64 -4.15
N GLU A 59 30.29 -11.42 -2.83
CA GLU A 59 29.56 -10.39 -2.10
C GLU A 59 29.66 -9.04 -2.83
N PRO A 60 28.53 -8.37 -3.09
CA PRO A 60 28.53 -7.09 -3.79
C PRO A 60 29.28 -6.06 -2.94
N LYS A 61 30.39 -5.56 -3.47
CA LYS A 61 31.12 -4.44 -2.88
C LYS A 61 30.38 -3.15 -3.19
N ILE A 62 29.48 -2.77 -2.29
CA ILE A 62 28.88 -1.42 -2.24
C ILE A 62 30.04 -0.40 -2.16
N SER A 63 30.02 0.61 -3.04
CA SER A 63 31.04 1.68 -3.06
C SER A 63 31.15 2.38 -1.69
N GLU A 64 32.38 2.68 -1.23
CA GLU A 64 32.62 3.36 0.06
C GLU A 64 31.88 4.70 0.16
N GLU A 65 31.71 5.43 -0.96
CA GLU A 65 30.92 6.67 -1.06
C GLU A 65 29.44 6.47 -0.71
N THR A 66 28.85 5.30 -1.03
CA THR A 66 27.46 5.00 -0.68
C THR A 66 27.32 4.63 0.81
N ARG A 67 28.40 4.13 1.42
CA ARG A 67 28.50 3.85 2.86
C ARG A 67 28.66 5.13 3.68
N GLU A 68 29.45 6.09 3.21
CA GLU A 68 29.68 7.37 3.91
C GLU A 68 28.44 8.27 3.97
N MET A 69 27.47 8.09 3.07
CA MET A 69 26.19 8.84 3.12
C MET A 69 25.26 8.39 4.26
N ILE A 70 25.55 7.26 4.90
CA ILE A 70 24.71 6.69 5.95
C ILE A 70 25.44 6.91 7.28
N ASP A 71 25.11 7.99 8.00
CA ASP A 71 25.55 8.14 9.39
C ASP A 71 24.91 7.04 10.25
N GLU A 72 25.66 5.96 10.49
CA GLU A 72 25.21 4.78 11.23
C GLU A 72 24.68 5.13 12.63
N LYS A 73 25.21 6.19 13.27
CA LYS A 73 24.74 6.62 14.60
C LYS A 73 23.41 7.35 14.52
N ALA A 74 23.22 8.20 13.52
CA ALA A 74 21.94 8.86 13.28
C ALA A 74 20.86 7.84 12.91
N VAL A 75 21.20 6.88 12.05
CA VAL A 75 20.30 5.77 11.65
C VAL A 75 19.88 4.95 12.86
N LYS A 76 20.83 4.58 13.74
CA LYS A 76 20.51 3.83 14.96
C LYS A 76 19.53 4.56 15.87
N ARG A 77 19.75 5.86 16.11
CA ARG A 77 18.87 6.68 16.95
C ARG A 77 17.46 6.78 16.36
N ASP A 78 17.35 6.96 15.05
CA ASP A 78 16.07 7.04 14.37
C ASP A 78 15.32 5.69 14.50
N TRP A 79 16.02 4.56 14.36
CA TRP A 79 15.45 3.23 14.54
C TRP A 79 14.98 2.94 15.96
N ASP A 80 15.71 3.40 16.99
CA ASP A 80 15.28 3.23 18.38
C ASP A 80 13.95 3.97 18.64
N GLN A 81 13.78 5.17 18.07
CA GLN A 81 12.53 5.94 18.14
C GLN A 81 11.39 5.24 17.39
N PHE A 82 11.68 4.67 16.22
CA PHE A 82 10.69 3.89 15.47
C PHE A 82 10.27 2.62 16.21
N ALA A 83 11.20 1.90 16.82
CA ALA A 83 10.92 0.71 17.60
C ALA A 83 10.00 1.02 18.79
N GLU A 84 10.19 2.17 19.46
CA GLU A 84 9.29 2.62 20.52
C GLU A 84 7.88 2.86 19.98
N LEU A 85 7.73 3.50 18.81
CA LEU A 85 6.44 3.74 18.18
C LEU A 85 5.73 2.44 17.79
N ILE A 86 6.46 1.46 17.24
CA ILE A 86 5.92 0.13 16.92
C ILE A 86 5.46 -0.59 18.18
N ALA A 87 6.25 -0.59 19.25
CA ALA A 87 5.87 -1.22 20.51
C ALA A 87 4.57 -0.61 21.10
N LYS A 88 4.37 0.71 20.94
CA LYS A 88 3.10 1.38 21.30
C LYS A 88 1.93 0.88 20.45
N ILE A 89 2.11 0.76 19.13
CA ILE A 89 1.09 0.22 18.23
C ILE A 89 0.73 -1.23 18.60
N GLU A 90 1.73 -2.08 18.81
CA GLU A 90 1.55 -3.50 19.14
C GLU A 90 0.86 -3.70 20.50
N SER A 91 1.13 -2.82 21.46
CA SER A 91 0.43 -2.80 22.75
C SER A 91 -0.95 -2.15 22.70
N GLY A 92 -1.39 -1.68 21.53
CA GLY A 92 -2.71 -1.06 21.33
C GLY A 92 -2.81 0.37 21.87
N GLN A 93 -1.68 1.00 22.20
CA GLN A 93 -1.65 2.40 22.62
C GLN A 93 -1.94 3.33 21.44
N ILE A 94 -2.73 4.37 21.70
CA ILE A 94 -3.04 5.39 20.69
C ILE A 94 -1.83 6.32 20.58
N LEU A 95 -1.24 6.42 19.39
CA LEU A 95 -0.20 7.40 19.11
C LEU A 95 -0.78 8.81 19.18
N THR A 96 -0.03 9.73 19.79
CA THR A 96 -0.32 11.17 19.71
C THR A 96 -0.12 11.67 18.27
N SER A 97 -0.72 12.81 17.93
CA SER A 97 -0.55 13.42 16.59
C SER A 97 0.92 13.69 16.24
N ASN A 98 1.75 14.06 17.23
CA ASN A 98 3.18 14.29 17.02
C ASN A 98 3.94 12.98 16.78
N GLU A 99 3.59 11.91 17.50
CA GLU A 99 4.17 10.57 17.29
C GLU A 99 3.78 9.99 15.93
N LEU A 100 2.53 10.17 15.51
CA LEU A 100 2.09 9.78 14.18
C LEU A 100 2.82 10.56 13.08
N TYR A 101 2.99 11.87 13.27
CA TYR A 101 3.78 12.69 12.35
C TYR A 101 5.23 12.19 12.27
N ASN A 102 5.87 11.93 13.40
CA ASN A 102 7.24 11.42 13.45
C ASN A 102 7.36 10.04 12.80
N PHE A 103 6.38 9.16 13.00
CA PHE A 103 6.31 7.84 12.36
C PHE A 103 6.30 7.97 10.83
N VAL A 104 5.45 8.86 10.31
CA VAL A 104 5.36 9.13 8.86
C VAL A 104 6.65 9.73 8.33
N GLN A 105 7.25 10.70 9.03
CA GLN A 105 8.52 11.30 8.60
C GLN A 105 9.67 10.30 8.62
N PHE A 106 9.74 9.45 9.64
CA PHE A 106 10.74 8.38 9.73
C PHE A 106 10.60 7.42 8.55
N ALA A 107 9.39 6.95 8.29
CA ALA A 107 9.14 6.02 7.20
C ALA A 107 9.50 6.64 5.85
N LYS A 108 9.05 7.88 5.59
CA LYS A 108 9.46 8.62 4.38
C LYS A 108 10.98 8.65 4.26
N LYS A 109 11.69 9.13 5.28
CA LYS A 109 13.15 9.25 5.27
C LYS A 109 13.84 7.92 4.96
N HIS A 110 13.47 6.84 5.65
CA HIS A 110 14.13 5.55 5.49
C HIS A 110 13.74 4.82 4.20
N PHE A 111 12.50 4.94 3.74
CA PHE A 111 12.08 4.38 2.44
C PHE A 111 12.72 5.12 1.27
N PHE A 112 12.77 6.45 1.29
CA PHE A 112 13.51 7.21 0.26
C PHE A 112 15.00 6.84 0.24
N THR A 113 15.61 6.62 1.41
CA THR A 113 17.01 6.18 1.50
C THR A 113 17.20 4.79 0.88
N GLN A 114 16.30 3.84 1.18
CA GLN A 114 16.31 2.50 0.61
C GLN A 114 16.07 2.50 -0.91
N ASP A 115 15.17 3.35 -1.41
CA ASP A 115 14.93 3.52 -2.85
C ASP A 115 16.15 4.08 -3.57
N ILE A 116 16.82 5.09 -3.00
CA ILE A 116 18.06 5.65 -3.56
C ILE A 116 19.17 4.60 -3.60
N ILE A 117 19.32 3.79 -2.53
CA ILE A 117 20.30 2.70 -2.48
C ILE A 117 19.99 1.65 -3.55
N ALA A 118 18.72 1.23 -3.67
CA ALA A 118 18.29 0.28 -4.68
C ALA A 118 18.51 0.82 -6.10
N GLN A 119 18.22 2.11 -6.35
CA GLN A 119 18.48 2.76 -7.64
C GLN A 119 19.98 2.79 -7.97
N LYS A 120 20.85 3.10 -6.99
CA LYS A 120 22.31 3.07 -7.16
C LYS A 120 22.81 1.64 -7.44
N MET A 121 22.32 0.64 -6.71
CA MET A 121 22.67 -0.76 -6.95
C MET A 121 22.25 -1.23 -8.36
N VAL A 122 21.11 -0.77 -8.86
CA VAL A 122 20.68 -1.00 -10.26
C VAL A 122 21.60 -0.30 -11.27
N GLN A 123 22.00 0.95 -11.01
CA GLN A 123 22.92 1.69 -11.88
C GLN A 123 24.32 1.05 -11.93
N GLU A 124 24.79 0.52 -10.79
CA GLU A 124 26.05 -0.20 -10.67
C GLU A 124 25.97 -1.63 -11.28
N GLY A 125 24.79 -2.04 -11.80
CA GLY A 125 24.59 -3.35 -12.43
C GLY A 125 24.59 -4.51 -11.43
N VAL A 126 24.42 -4.21 -10.14
CA VAL A 126 24.57 -5.15 -9.02
C VAL A 126 23.32 -6.00 -8.80
N GLU A 127 22.14 -5.58 -9.29
CA GLU A 127 20.89 -6.34 -9.10
C GLU A 127 20.20 -6.84 -10.36
N LYS A 128 19.72 -8.08 -10.29
CA LYS A 128 18.82 -8.72 -11.26
C LYS A 128 17.47 -7.98 -11.23
N ALA A 129 16.93 -7.62 -12.40
CA ALA A 129 15.66 -6.89 -12.60
C ALA A 129 14.43 -7.31 -11.76
N SER A 130 14.46 -8.49 -11.12
CA SER A 130 13.47 -8.93 -10.12
C SER A 130 13.49 -8.12 -8.83
N GLU A 131 14.65 -7.66 -8.37
CA GLU A 131 14.81 -6.98 -7.08
C GLU A 131 14.33 -5.52 -7.17
N LYS A 132 14.72 -4.81 -8.22
CA LYS A 132 14.10 -3.52 -8.60
C LYS A 132 12.57 -3.60 -8.67
N SER A 133 12.03 -4.62 -9.35
CA SER A 133 10.57 -4.79 -9.45
C SER A 133 9.91 -5.10 -8.11
N LEU A 134 10.63 -5.68 -7.16
CA LEU A 134 10.14 -5.99 -5.82
C LEU A 134 10.15 -4.73 -4.95
N MET A 135 11.24 -3.96 -4.98
CA MET A 135 11.37 -2.69 -4.26
C MET A 135 10.34 -1.65 -4.71
N THR A 136 10.11 -1.50 -6.02
CA THR A 136 9.05 -0.61 -6.52
C THR A 136 7.67 -1.02 -5.98
N LYS A 137 7.34 -2.32 -5.98
CA LYS A 137 6.05 -2.78 -5.45
C LYS A 137 5.93 -2.59 -3.95
N LEU A 138 7.01 -2.77 -3.22
CA LEU A 138 7.06 -2.51 -1.78
C LEU A 138 6.79 -1.03 -1.51
N ASN A 139 7.46 -0.13 -2.24
CA ASN A 139 7.22 1.31 -2.13
C ASN A 139 5.75 1.66 -2.43
N ASP A 140 5.17 1.14 -3.51
CA ASP A 140 3.75 1.38 -3.84
C ASP A 140 2.81 0.93 -2.70
N ILE A 141 3.02 -0.28 -2.16
CA ILE A 141 2.20 -0.83 -1.06
C ILE A 141 2.34 0.03 0.20
N ILE A 142 3.55 0.52 0.48
CA ILE A 142 3.86 1.32 1.65
C ILE A 142 3.24 2.71 1.51
N GLU A 143 3.34 3.36 0.35
CA GLU A 143 2.69 4.64 0.07
C GLU A 143 1.16 4.53 0.19
N ASP A 144 0.56 3.46 -0.32
CA ASP A 144 -0.87 3.18 -0.19
C ASP A 144 -1.26 3.00 1.29
N ALA A 145 -0.48 2.22 2.05
CA ALA A 145 -0.72 2.00 3.48
C ALA A 145 -0.59 3.29 4.30
N PHE A 146 0.40 4.14 3.98
CA PHE A 146 0.57 5.44 4.64
C PHE A 146 -0.56 6.40 4.31
N SER A 147 -0.98 6.46 3.06
CA SER A 147 -2.10 7.29 2.61
C SER A 147 -3.39 6.88 3.33
N LEU A 148 -3.67 5.58 3.38
CA LEU A 148 -4.82 5.04 4.12
C LEU A 148 -4.75 5.38 5.61
N ALA A 149 -3.59 5.19 6.26
CA ALA A 149 -3.43 5.51 7.68
C ALA A 149 -3.69 6.99 7.99
N MET A 150 -3.23 7.89 7.12
CA MET A 150 -3.50 9.33 7.23
C MET A 150 -4.98 9.65 7.04
N GLU A 151 -5.63 9.08 6.02
CA GLU A 151 -7.06 9.27 5.79
C GLU A 151 -7.90 8.77 6.98
N MET A 152 -7.56 7.60 7.51
CA MET A 152 -8.23 7.07 8.71
C MET A 152 -8.02 7.96 9.93
N HIS A 153 -6.84 8.57 10.09
CA HIS A 153 -6.60 9.54 11.15
C HIS A 153 -7.47 10.80 11.00
N TYR A 154 -7.57 11.34 9.78
CA TYR A 154 -8.44 12.49 9.51
C TYR A 154 -9.92 12.18 9.74
N LEU A 155 -10.39 11.03 9.26
CA LEU A 155 -11.75 10.55 9.51
C LEU A 155 -12.01 10.43 11.00
N LYS A 156 -11.07 9.86 11.76
CA LYS A 156 -11.18 9.79 13.22
C LYS A 156 -11.32 11.19 13.82
N MET A 157 -10.45 12.13 13.47
CA MET A 157 -10.52 13.48 14.02
C MET A 157 -11.85 14.20 13.72
N GLN A 158 -12.39 14.01 12.52
CA GLN A 158 -13.65 14.66 12.11
C GLN A 158 -14.88 14.00 12.75
N TYR A 159 -14.90 12.67 12.86
CA TYR A 159 -16.06 11.92 13.29
C TYR A 159 -16.03 11.52 14.76
N GLU A 160 -14.90 11.65 15.46
CA GLU A 160 -14.81 11.32 16.88
C GLU A 160 -15.74 12.19 17.77
N PRO A 161 -15.93 13.50 17.52
CA PRO A 161 -16.94 14.29 18.22
C PRO A 161 -18.36 13.76 18.01
N PHE A 162 -18.73 13.48 16.76
CA PHE A 162 -20.03 12.89 16.40
C PHE A 162 -20.23 11.54 17.09
N CYS A 163 -19.22 10.66 17.03
CA CYS A 163 -19.26 9.36 17.69
C CYS A 163 -19.49 9.49 19.20
N LYS A 164 -18.86 10.47 19.85
CA LYS A 164 -19.05 10.74 21.29
C LYS A 164 -20.43 11.31 21.62
N GLU A 165 -20.95 12.19 20.76
CA GLU A 165 -22.28 12.78 20.92
C GLU A 165 -23.39 11.73 20.87
N HIS A 166 -23.19 10.67 20.09
CA HIS A 166 -24.18 9.63 19.82
C HIS A 166 -23.86 8.27 20.47
N ASP A 167 -22.85 8.19 21.35
CA ASP A 167 -22.39 6.94 21.99
C ASP A 167 -22.07 5.80 20.99
N ILE A 168 -21.51 6.17 19.83
CA ILE A 168 -21.12 5.23 18.77
C ILE A 168 -19.62 4.94 18.89
N ASP A 169 -19.23 3.66 18.86
CA ASP A 169 -17.81 3.29 18.74
C ASP A 169 -17.29 3.61 17.32
N PHE A 170 -16.28 4.48 17.23
CA PHE A 170 -15.70 4.90 15.95
C PHE A 170 -15.16 3.71 15.13
N LYS A 171 -14.59 2.68 15.78
CA LYS A 171 -14.09 1.50 15.04
C LYS A 171 -15.24 0.71 14.44
N LEU A 172 -16.37 0.61 15.15
CA LEU A 172 -17.59 -0.01 14.65
C LEU A 172 -18.17 0.78 13.45
N LEU A 173 -18.23 2.11 13.54
CA LEU A 173 -18.67 2.99 12.45
C LEU A 173 -17.84 2.77 11.19
N VAL A 174 -16.51 2.81 11.32
CA VAL A 174 -15.58 2.59 10.21
C VAL A 174 -15.72 1.18 9.63
N ARG A 175 -15.83 0.16 10.48
CA ARG A 175 -16.00 -1.23 10.04
C ARG A 175 -17.27 -1.39 9.21
N ASN A 176 -18.37 -0.80 9.67
CA ASN A 176 -19.64 -0.86 8.96
C ASN A 176 -19.57 -0.09 7.63
N ALA A 177 -19.00 1.11 7.61
CA ALA A 177 -18.80 1.88 6.39
C ALA A 177 -17.94 1.13 5.35
N LEU A 178 -16.85 0.50 5.78
CA LEU A 178 -16.00 -0.33 4.90
C LEU A 178 -16.75 -1.54 4.37
N LYS A 179 -17.55 -2.21 5.21
CA LYS A 179 -18.38 -3.35 4.79
C LYS A 179 -19.39 -2.92 3.73
N SER A 180 -20.11 -1.82 3.94
CA SER A 180 -21.06 -1.25 2.97
C SER A 180 -20.40 -0.92 1.64
N TYR A 181 -19.19 -0.34 1.68
CA TYR A 181 -18.41 -0.03 0.48
C TYR A 181 -18.01 -1.29 -0.29
N VAL A 182 -17.52 -2.33 0.41
CA VAL A 182 -17.08 -3.60 -0.20
C VAL A 182 -18.26 -4.36 -0.80
N ASP A 183 -19.39 -4.37 -0.10
CA ASP A 183 -20.60 -5.07 -0.54
C ASP A 183 -21.30 -4.31 -1.69
N GLY A 184 -20.81 -3.13 -2.08
CA GLY A 184 -21.39 -2.29 -3.13
C GLY A 184 -22.77 -1.75 -2.76
N VAL A 185 -23.14 -1.85 -1.49
CA VAL A 185 -24.44 -1.43 -0.97
C VAL A 185 -24.35 0.08 -0.71
N THR A 186 -24.75 0.86 -1.71
CA THR A 186 -24.90 2.31 -1.57
C THR A 186 -26.22 2.70 -0.90
N ASN A 187 -27.13 1.73 -0.70
CA ASN A 187 -28.43 1.92 -0.07
C ASN A 187 -28.40 1.40 1.37
N TYR A 188 -28.35 2.31 2.35
CA TYR A 188 -28.31 1.98 3.78
C TYR A 188 -29.45 1.07 4.25
N GLU A 189 -30.55 1.01 3.51
CA GLU A 189 -31.74 0.20 3.81
C GLU A 189 -31.54 -1.31 3.61
N GLU A 190 -30.60 -1.74 2.78
CA GLU A 190 -30.40 -3.17 2.45
C GLU A 190 -29.39 -3.89 3.37
N LEU A 191 -28.62 -3.17 4.18
CA LEU A 191 -27.53 -3.73 4.99
C LEU A 191 -27.96 -4.39 6.30
N HIS A 192 -29.23 -4.23 6.70
CA HIS A 192 -29.65 -4.51 8.08
C HIS A 192 -31.00 -5.22 8.17
N GLU A 193 -31.12 -6.36 7.49
CA GLU A 193 -32.06 -7.41 7.90
C GLU A 193 -31.39 -8.31 8.96
N GLY A 194 -31.40 -7.91 10.24
CA GLY A 194 -31.04 -8.85 11.32
C GLY A 194 -30.52 -8.30 12.64
N GLU A 195 -30.21 -7.00 12.76
CA GLU A 195 -29.81 -6.39 14.04
C GLU A 195 -30.78 -5.27 14.41
N ASP A 196 -31.18 -5.27 15.69
CA ASP A 196 -32.24 -4.44 16.27
C ASP A 196 -31.93 -2.95 16.07
N LEU A 197 -32.81 -2.24 15.35
CA LEU A 197 -32.52 -0.96 14.68
C LEU A 197 -33.26 0.23 15.28
N GLU A 198 -33.91 0.07 16.43
CA GLU A 198 -34.61 1.16 17.09
C GLU A 198 -33.64 2.22 17.65
N ASP A 199 -32.42 1.83 18.04
CA ASP A 199 -31.44 2.77 18.61
C ASP A 199 -30.68 3.61 17.56
N ILE A 200 -30.49 3.10 16.34
CA ILE A 200 -29.70 3.79 15.30
C ILE A 200 -30.56 4.73 14.43
N LYS A 201 -31.86 4.42 14.28
CA LYS A 201 -32.78 5.27 13.49
C LYS A 201 -33.09 6.61 14.15
N GLU A 202 -32.97 6.71 15.48
CA GLU A 202 -33.18 7.95 16.23
C GLU A 202 -32.01 8.94 16.06
N ILE A 203 -30.80 8.42 15.77
CA ILE A 203 -29.55 9.20 15.66
C ILE A 203 -29.44 9.92 14.30
N LEU A 204 -29.99 9.36 13.22
CA LEU A 204 -29.78 9.85 11.84
C LEU A 204 -30.93 10.72 11.28
N GLN A 205 -31.87 11.18 12.11
CA GLN A 205 -32.88 12.17 11.69
C GLN A 205 -32.33 13.61 11.74
N TYR A 206 -31.47 13.94 10.77
CA TYR A 206 -31.18 15.32 10.33
C TYR A 206 -31.02 15.38 8.81
#